data_AF-A0A846Z603-F1
#
_entry.id   AF-A0A846Z603-F1
#
_cell.length_a   1.000
_cell.length_b   1.000
_cell.length_c   1.000
_cell.angle_alpha   90.00
_cell.angle_beta   90.00
_cell.angle_gamma   90.00
#
_symmetry.space_group_name_H-M   'P 1'
#
loop_
_entity.id
_entity.type
_entity.pdbx_description
1 polymer ?
#
loop_
_entity_poly.entity_id
_entity_poly.type
_entity_poly.pdbx_seq_one_letter_code
_entity_poly.pdbx_strand_id
1 'polypeptide(L)'
;MTGPGAVLRLAAEAPAKPAGGAALDQILIASTGAAALTAVLLVFGWGHRTGRITALSRLAALAQRGAGRGVPGWAALPLQVAMVSLLIALLGMYWDISLHISHGRDEGPLANIAHYPILIGLFGIFTAGVLAVVLPKGERPGAASVRITRDWHAPAGGVLLAGAGFYALLGFPLDDVWHRIFGQDVTLWGPTHLMLIGGAGLSLVAMMILEREGRRASPAADQPPGWIRYARRCMLGGGLLIGLSVFQAEYDFGVPQFRLVHQPLLIALAAGCALVAVRLWAGRGAALLAVAFYMLVRGGVSVAVAGVIGELWAAVPLYFAEALCVEIAALALARRPLATGAVSGLLIGTAGFGAEYAYGQAAFRLPWTPDILAEGMAMAVAGGVAGGLCGALLAEGLAGRTPRPAVARGIFAGAILAVSAAVANGLIIDVPAGRTATVTLTDVRGDAAHRTARARIEFSPAGAVDGPAWVTVTGWQGKGLHVDHLVRERQGVYRTSEPMPLHGSWKTLIRVHDGRTLAGVPVYMPADPAIGARELPAPARFTRDVQSERSVLQRELKTDVPGWLWAVCSAVVLACTLALVIALGWGVARIARRLPEAAPSPAPDAAEAAT
;
A
#
# COMPACT_ATOMS: atom_id res chain seq x y z
N MET A 1 -45.21 35.50 39.29
CA MET A 1 -44.83 34.99 37.96
C MET A 1 -43.32 34.84 37.96
N THR A 2 -42.80 33.64 37.75
CA THR A 2 -41.37 33.31 37.80
C THR A 2 -40.87 32.98 36.40
N GLY A 3 -39.77 33.59 35.96
CA GLY A 3 -39.21 33.35 34.63
C GLY A 3 -38.48 32.00 34.54
N PRO A 4 -38.52 31.30 33.39
CA PRO A 4 -37.73 30.09 33.18
C PRO A 4 -36.23 30.44 33.13
N GLY A 5 -35.41 29.63 33.79
CA GLY A 5 -33.99 29.92 34.02
C GLY A 5 -33.10 29.79 32.79
N ALA A 6 -32.03 30.59 32.75
CA ALA A 6 -30.96 30.45 31.77
C ALA A 6 -30.18 29.14 32.03
N VAL A 7 -30.46 28.10 31.25
CA VAL A 7 -29.65 26.88 31.24
C VAL A 7 -28.31 27.19 30.57
N LEU A 8 -27.31 27.53 31.38
CA LEU A 8 -25.93 27.73 30.94
C LEU A 8 -25.37 26.38 30.48
N ARG A 9 -25.58 26.03 29.21
CA ARG A 9 -24.88 24.91 28.57
C ARG A 9 -23.40 25.25 28.46
N LEU A 10 -22.65 24.93 29.50
CA LEU A 10 -21.23 24.63 29.36
C LEU A 10 -21.10 23.56 28.28
N ALA A 11 -20.64 23.96 27.09
CA ALA A 11 -20.16 23.01 26.11
C ALA A 11 -18.92 22.36 26.73
N ALA A 12 -19.08 21.12 27.21
CA ALA A 12 -17.95 20.34 27.66
C ALA A 12 -16.97 20.21 26.49
N GLU A 13 -15.78 20.78 26.66
CA GLU A 13 -14.71 20.65 25.69
C GLU A 13 -14.42 19.16 25.52
N ALA A 14 -14.49 18.65 24.29
CA ALA A 14 -14.24 17.23 24.05
C ALA A 14 -12.82 16.90 24.53
N PRO A 15 -12.62 15.82 25.31
CA PRO A 15 -11.31 15.51 25.89
C PRO A 15 -10.27 15.42 24.76
N ALA A 16 -9.10 16.02 25.01
CA ALA A 16 -8.05 16.09 23.99
C ALA A 16 -7.65 14.66 23.56
N LYS A 17 -7.88 14.35 22.27
CA LYS A 17 -7.52 13.05 21.67
C LYS A 17 -6.09 12.67 22.09
N PRO A 18 -5.85 11.46 22.64
CA PRO A 18 -4.54 11.10 23.18
C PRO A 18 -3.46 11.10 22.09
N ALA A 19 -2.20 11.19 22.50
CA ALA A 19 -1.05 11.20 21.61
C ALA A 19 0.01 10.21 22.10
N GLY A 20 0.40 9.27 21.23
CA GLY A 20 1.26 8.13 21.55
C GLY A 20 0.55 6.80 21.29
N GLY A 21 0.99 5.73 21.97
CA GLY A 21 0.33 4.43 21.89
C GLY A 21 -1.08 4.42 22.51
N ALA A 22 -1.86 3.40 22.17
CA ALA A 22 -3.26 3.22 22.54
C ALA A 22 -3.50 3.13 24.06
N ALA A 23 -4.74 3.32 24.49
CA ALA A 23 -5.14 3.09 25.87
C ALA A 23 -4.99 1.60 26.28
N LEU A 24 -4.71 1.33 27.56
CA LEU A 24 -4.36 -0.02 28.04
C LEU A 24 -5.56 -0.99 27.98
N ASP A 25 -6.78 -0.49 28.14
CA ASP A 25 -8.02 -1.24 27.93
C ASP A 25 -8.15 -1.69 26.46
N GLN A 26 -7.87 -0.80 25.50
CA GLN A 26 -7.90 -1.11 24.06
C GLN A 26 -6.93 -2.25 23.73
N ILE A 27 -5.72 -2.20 24.31
CA ILE A 27 -4.71 -3.25 24.15
C ILE A 27 -5.16 -4.57 24.79
N LEU A 28 -5.73 -4.54 25.98
CA LEU A 28 -6.24 -5.73 26.66
C LEU A 28 -7.40 -6.37 25.87
N ILE A 29 -8.34 -5.57 25.35
CA ILE A 29 -9.46 -6.05 24.54
C ILE A 29 -8.95 -6.62 23.21
N ALA A 30 -8.10 -5.90 22.48
CA ALA A 30 -7.55 -6.35 21.20
C ALA A 30 -6.70 -7.62 21.35
N SER A 31 -5.85 -7.68 22.38
CA SER A 31 -5.01 -8.86 22.68
C SER A 31 -5.85 -10.06 23.10
N THR A 32 -6.88 -9.85 23.93
CA THR A 32 -7.80 -10.93 24.35
C THR A 32 -8.63 -11.44 23.17
N GLY A 33 -9.11 -10.54 22.30
CA GLY A 33 -9.81 -10.89 21.06
C GLY A 33 -8.91 -11.70 20.10
N ALA A 34 -7.69 -11.24 19.85
CA ALA A 34 -6.72 -11.96 19.03
C ALA A 34 -6.35 -13.33 19.61
N ALA A 35 -6.18 -13.43 20.94
CA ALA A 35 -5.92 -14.69 21.63
C ALA A 35 -7.12 -15.65 21.53
N ALA A 36 -8.36 -15.16 21.71
CA ALA A 36 -9.58 -15.95 21.58
C ALA A 36 -9.79 -16.46 20.15
N LEU A 37 -9.63 -15.60 19.14
CA LEU A 37 -9.70 -15.98 17.72
C LEU A 37 -8.60 -17.01 17.36
N THR A 38 -7.40 -16.85 17.90
CA THR A 38 -6.29 -17.81 17.73
C THR A 38 -6.60 -19.15 18.41
N ALA A 39 -7.18 -19.14 19.62
CA ALA A 39 -7.61 -20.35 20.32
C ALA A 39 -8.72 -21.09 19.55
N VAL A 40 -9.70 -20.37 18.99
CA VAL A 40 -10.73 -20.94 18.10
C VAL A 40 -10.07 -21.59 16.87
N LEU A 41 -9.14 -20.90 16.20
CA LEU A 41 -8.42 -21.42 15.03
C LEU A 41 -7.61 -22.69 15.37
N LEU A 42 -6.96 -22.72 16.53
CA LEU A 42 -6.24 -23.90 17.04
C LEU A 42 -7.20 -25.07 17.36
N VAL A 43 -8.35 -24.80 18.00
CA VAL A 43 -9.37 -25.82 18.31
C VAL A 43 -9.96 -26.43 17.03
N PHE A 44 -10.35 -25.59 16.05
CA PHE A 44 -10.83 -26.06 14.76
C PHE A 44 -9.77 -26.85 14.01
N GLY A 45 -8.52 -26.38 14.04
CA GLY A 45 -7.41 -27.05 13.37
C GLY A 45 -7.07 -28.42 13.98
N TRP A 46 -6.87 -28.48 15.30
CA TRP A 46 -6.63 -29.72 16.04
C TRP A 46 -7.82 -30.68 15.95
N GLY A 47 -9.05 -30.17 16.01
CA GLY A 47 -10.27 -30.96 15.82
C GLY A 47 -10.35 -31.59 14.43
N HIS A 48 -9.97 -30.87 13.38
CA HIS A 48 -9.85 -31.41 12.02
C HIS A 48 -8.76 -32.48 11.93
N ARG A 49 -7.54 -32.18 12.39
CA ARG A 49 -6.40 -33.14 12.42
C ARG A 49 -6.77 -34.43 13.13
N THR A 50 -7.38 -34.35 14.32
CA THR A 50 -7.82 -35.51 15.12
C THR A 50 -9.12 -36.15 14.63
N GLY A 51 -9.88 -35.49 13.74
CA GLY A 51 -11.14 -36.01 13.19
C GLY A 51 -12.38 -35.74 14.03
N ARG A 52 -12.24 -35.06 15.17
CA ARG A 52 -13.37 -34.62 16.03
C ARG A 52 -14.25 -33.57 15.36
N ILE A 53 -13.68 -32.75 14.46
CA ILE A 53 -14.40 -31.69 13.74
C ILE A 53 -14.35 -31.98 12.23
N THR A 54 -15.53 -32.13 11.61
CA THR A 54 -15.67 -32.35 10.15
C THR A 54 -16.05 -31.09 9.36
N ALA A 55 -16.33 -29.97 10.06
CA ALA A 55 -16.75 -28.71 9.45
C ALA A 55 -15.74 -28.16 8.43
N LEU A 56 -14.43 -28.21 8.75
CA LEU A 56 -13.39 -27.75 7.83
C LEU A 56 -13.35 -28.59 6.54
N SER A 57 -13.50 -29.91 6.61
CA SER A 57 -13.64 -30.78 5.43
C SER A 57 -14.86 -30.43 4.58
N ARG A 58 -16.01 -30.14 5.21
CA ARG A 58 -17.24 -29.75 4.50
C ARG A 58 -17.09 -28.41 3.78
N LEU A 59 -16.52 -27.41 4.45
CA LEU A 59 -16.22 -26.10 3.86
C LEU A 59 -15.19 -26.19 2.73
N ALA A 60 -14.16 -27.02 2.90
CA ALA A 60 -13.16 -27.27 1.86
C ALA A 60 -13.77 -27.92 0.62
N ALA A 61 -14.64 -28.95 0.78
CA ALA A 61 -15.35 -29.59 -0.31
C ALA A 61 -16.41 -28.68 -0.98
N LEU A 62 -16.98 -27.71 -0.25
CA LEU A 62 -17.83 -26.67 -0.82
C LEU A 62 -16.99 -25.68 -1.65
N ALA A 63 -15.85 -25.23 -1.12
CA ALA A 63 -14.95 -24.29 -1.78
C ALA A 63 -14.35 -24.83 -3.09
N GLN A 64 -14.25 -26.15 -3.27
CA GLN A 64 -13.83 -26.78 -4.54
C GLN A 64 -14.86 -26.63 -5.68
N ARG A 65 -16.07 -26.12 -5.40
CA ARG A 65 -17.11 -25.85 -6.41
C ARG A 65 -16.88 -24.47 -7.06
N GLY A 66 -17.55 -24.23 -8.19
CA GLY A 66 -17.54 -22.94 -8.88
C GLY A 66 -16.12 -22.40 -9.14
N ALA A 67 -15.81 -21.24 -8.58
CA ALA A 67 -14.53 -20.54 -8.72
C ALA A 67 -13.31 -21.30 -8.18
N GLY A 68 -13.50 -22.30 -7.30
CA GLY A 68 -12.42 -23.12 -6.72
C GLY A 68 -12.18 -24.48 -7.38
N ARG A 69 -12.79 -24.78 -8.53
CA ARG A 69 -12.55 -26.04 -9.28
C ARG A 69 -11.08 -26.22 -9.70
N GLY A 70 -10.60 -27.46 -9.81
CA GLY A 70 -9.22 -27.78 -10.21
C GLY A 70 -8.13 -27.38 -9.22
N VAL A 71 -8.49 -27.15 -7.96
CA VAL A 71 -7.57 -27.17 -6.82
C VAL A 71 -8.20 -28.01 -5.70
N PRO A 72 -7.41 -28.72 -4.87
CA PRO A 72 -7.91 -29.46 -3.72
C PRO A 72 -8.39 -28.51 -2.62
N GLY A 73 -9.23 -29.01 -1.70
CA GLY A 73 -9.85 -28.20 -0.64
C GLY A 73 -8.87 -27.40 0.22
N TRP A 74 -7.66 -27.93 0.46
CA TRP A 74 -6.59 -27.25 1.20
C TRP A 74 -5.95 -26.07 0.47
N ALA A 75 -6.23 -25.87 -0.82
CA ALA A 75 -5.92 -24.64 -1.55
C ALA A 75 -7.21 -23.85 -1.87
N ALA A 76 -8.29 -24.53 -2.24
CA ALA A 76 -9.56 -23.92 -2.65
C ALA A 76 -10.15 -22.97 -1.59
N LEU A 77 -10.26 -23.43 -0.35
CA LEU A 77 -10.84 -22.65 0.75
C LEU A 77 -9.91 -21.50 1.18
N PRO A 78 -8.61 -21.74 1.50
CA PRO A 78 -7.66 -20.67 1.79
C PRO A 78 -7.58 -19.56 0.74
N LEU A 79 -7.56 -19.88 -0.55
CA LEU A 79 -7.49 -18.86 -1.60
C LEU A 79 -8.75 -17.97 -1.63
N GLN A 80 -9.92 -18.52 -1.30
CA GLN A 80 -11.17 -17.76 -1.21
C GLN A 80 -11.23 -16.92 0.06
N VAL A 81 -10.84 -17.48 1.22
CA VAL A 81 -10.76 -16.73 2.48
C VAL A 81 -9.80 -15.55 2.33
N ALA A 82 -8.55 -15.77 1.91
CA ALA A 82 -7.57 -14.70 1.78
C ALA A 82 -7.97 -13.62 0.77
N MET A 83 -8.60 -13.99 -0.36
CA MET A 83 -9.10 -13.00 -1.34
C MET A 83 -10.21 -12.12 -0.74
N VAL A 84 -11.20 -12.71 -0.07
CA VAL A 84 -12.27 -11.94 0.59
C VAL A 84 -11.70 -11.07 1.71
N SER A 85 -10.80 -11.63 2.52
CA SER A 85 -10.14 -10.93 3.61
C SER A 85 -9.28 -9.74 3.15
N LEU A 86 -8.61 -9.83 2.00
CA LEU A 86 -7.88 -8.71 1.41
C LEU A 86 -8.79 -7.59 0.89
N LEU A 87 -9.95 -7.93 0.32
CA LEU A 87 -10.94 -6.94 -0.11
C LEU A 87 -11.52 -6.18 1.11
N ILE A 88 -11.78 -6.89 2.21
CA ILE A 88 -12.24 -6.29 3.47
C ILE A 88 -11.14 -5.41 4.09
N ALA A 89 -9.89 -5.87 4.12
CA ALA A 89 -8.76 -5.09 4.63
C ALA A 89 -8.52 -3.81 3.80
N LEU A 90 -8.62 -3.89 2.47
CA LEU A 90 -8.42 -2.76 1.56
C LEU A 90 -9.48 -1.68 1.74
N LEU A 91 -10.76 -2.08 1.89
CA LEU A 91 -11.85 -1.15 2.18
C LEU A 91 -11.63 -0.43 3.52
N GLY A 92 -11.27 -1.18 4.56
CA GLY A 92 -10.88 -0.61 5.85
C GLY A 92 -9.74 0.40 5.70
N MET A 93 -8.64 -0.01 5.10
CA MET A 93 -7.43 0.80 4.95
C MET A 93 -7.66 2.14 4.22
N TYR A 94 -8.41 2.17 3.11
CA TYR A 94 -8.67 3.45 2.43
C TYR A 94 -9.67 4.34 3.17
N TRP A 95 -10.63 3.74 3.89
CA TRP A 95 -11.49 4.49 4.81
C TRP A 95 -10.69 5.08 5.99
N ASP A 96 -9.79 4.29 6.55
CA ASP A 96 -8.94 4.62 7.68
C ASP A 96 -7.97 5.79 7.38
N ILE A 97 -7.25 5.71 6.26
CA ILE A 97 -6.40 6.80 5.78
C ILE A 97 -7.23 8.08 5.56
N SER A 98 -8.45 7.97 5.01
CA SER A 98 -9.33 9.13 4.84
C SER A 98 -9.74 9.76 6.18
N LEU A 99 -10.03 8.95 7.19
CA LEU A 99 -10.37 9.38 8.55
C LEU A 99 -9.18 10.03 9.28
N HIS A 100 -7.95 9.52 9.14
CA HIS A 100 -6.77 10.16 9.75
C HIS A 100 -6.45 11.53 9.12
N ILE A 101 -6.77 11.73 7.84
CA ILE A 101 -6.68 13.04 7.18
C ILE A 101 -7.83 13.97 7.64
N SER A 102 -9.07 13.47 7.66
CA SER A 102 -10.26 14.30 7.94
C SER A 102 -10.52 14.57 9.43
N HIS A 103 -10.25 13.60 10.32
CA HIS A 103 -10.58 13.61 11.75
C HIS A 103 -9.37 13.41 12.69
N GLY A 104 -8.23 12.93 12.20
CA GLY A 104 -6.97 12.87 12.94
C GLY A 104 -6.75 11.64 13.83
N ARG A 105 -6.15 11.83 15.00
CA ARG A 105 -5.73 10.76 15.94
C ARG A 105 -6.90 9.93 16.46
N ASP A 106 -6.64 8.69 16.85
CA ASP A 106 -7.59 7.82 17.55
C ASP A 106 -7.10 7.42 18.95
N GLU A 107 -8.01 6.92 19.79
CA GLU A 107 -7.71 6.48 21.16
C GLU A 107 -7.07 5.08 21.24
N GLY A 108 -7.18 4.32 20.14
CA GLY A 108 -6.61 2.98 20.01
C GLY A 108 -7.22 2.19 18.84
N PRO A 109 -6.77 0.93 18.65
CA PRO A 109 -7.09 0.11 17.48
C PRO A 109 -8.58 -0.29 17.36
N LEU A 110 -9.44 0.02 18.34
CA LEU A 110 -10.88 -0.27 18.31
C LEU A 110 -11.75 1.00 18.37
N ALA A 111 -11.15 2.19 18.47
CA ALA A 111 -11.87 3.47 18.58
C ALA A 111 -12.44 3.97 17.23
N ASN A 112 -11.77 3.60 16.12
CA ASN A 112 -12.16 3.94 14.76
C ASN A 112 -12.75 2.71 14.05
N ILE A 113 -13.90 2.91 13.39
CA ILE A 113 -14.69 1.85 12.76
C ILE A 113 -14.00 1.22 11.53
N ALA A 114 -13.12 1.95 10.85
CA ALA A 114 -12.36 1.46 9.69
C ALA A 114 -11.29 0.42 10.08
N HIS A 115 -10.77 0.47 11.32
CA HIS A 115 -9.86 -0.55 11.86
C HIS A 115 -10.50 -1.95 11.88
N TYR A 116 -11.82 -2.08 12.08
CA TYR A 116 -12.46 -3.40 12.23
C TYR A 116 -12.36 -4.24 10.94
N PRO A 117 -12.69 -3.73 9.75
CA PRO A 117 -12.35 -4.38 8.48
C PRO A 117 -10.85 -4.70 8.31
N ILE A 118 -9.93 -3.82 8.73
CA ILE A 118 -8.48 -4.10 8.65
C ILE A 118 -8.13 -5.32 9.51
N LEU A 119 -8.51 -5.32 10.79
CA LEU A 119 -8.24 -6.40 11.74
C LEU A 119 -8.86 -7.74 11.30
N ILE A 120 -10.13 -7.72 10.87
CA ILE A 120 -10.85 -8.89 10.33
C ILE A 120 -10.14 -9.42 9.09
N GLY A 121 -9.74 -8.53 8.18
CA GLY A 121 -9.04 -8.88 6.95
C GLY A 121 -7.67 -9.49 7.21
N LEU A 122 -6.80 -8.84 7.98
CA LEU A 122 -5.46 -9.36 8.28
C LEU A 122 -5.50 -10.67 9.06
N PHE A 123 -6.40 -10.80 10.04
CA PHE A 123 -6.59 -12.06 10.75
C PHE A 123 -7.14 -13.16 9.83
N GLY A 124 -7.97 -12.80 8.85
CA GLY A 124 -8.45 -13.70 7.81
C GLY A 124 -7.35 -14.18 6.85
N ILE A 125 -6.38 -13.33 6.49
CA ILE A 125 -5.21 -13.73 5.69
C ILE A 125 -4.34 -14.74 6.46
N PHE A 126 -4.04 -14.45 7.73
CA PHE A 126 -3.34 -15.39 8.62
C PHE A 126 -4.10 -16.72 8.75
N THR A 127 -5.41 -16.63 9.01
CA THR A 127 -6.32 -17.79 9.10
C THR A 127 -6.31 -18.63 7.82
N ALA A 128 -6.33 -18.02 6.64
CA ALA A 128 -6.25 -18.72 5.37
C ALA A 128 -4.93 -19.52 5.25
N GLY A 129 -3.80 -18.92 5.63
CA GLY A 129 -2.51 -19.60 5.69
C GLY A 129 -2.53 -20.81 6.63
N VAL A 130 -3.03 -20.63 7.86
CA VAL A 130 -3.16 -21.73 8.84
C VAL A 130 -4.09 -22.83 8.34
N LEU A 131 -5.22 -22.49 7.71
CA LEU A 131 -6.11 -23.45 7.07
C LEU A 131 -5.38 -24.26 5.97
N ALA A 132 -4.60 -23.60 5.11
CA ALA A 132 -3.80 -24.29 4.08
C ALA A 132 -2.75 -25.25 4.68
N VAL A 133 -2.15 -24.88 5.81
CA VAL A 133 -1.18 -25.71 6.55
C VAL A 133 -1.84 -26.92 7.24
N VAL A 134 -3.07 -26.77 7.72
CA VAL A 134 -3.77 -27.76 8.57
C VAL A 134 -4.66 -28.73 7.78
N LEU A 135 -5.34 -28.25 6.74
CA LEU A 135 -6.32 -29.00 5.96
C LEU A 135 -5.80 -30.33 5.34
N PRO A 136 -4.57 -30.45 4.79
CA PRO A 136 -4.10 -31.67 4.14
C PRO A 136 -3.94 -32.83 5.13
N LYS A 137 -4.92 -33.74 5.20
CA LYS A 137 -5.03 -34.78 6.23
C LYS A 137 -5.02 -36.17 5.62
N GLY A 138 -4.11 -37.03 6.07
CA GLY A 138 -3.88 -38.37 5.49
C GLY A 138 -3.19 -38.33 4.12
N GLU A 139 -2.92 -37.13 3.60
CA GLU A 139 -2.29 -36.89 2.29
C GLU A 139 -1.01 -36.05 2.45
N ARG A 140 -0.23 -35.96 1.38
CA ARG A 140 0.91 -35.06 1.26
C ARG A 140 0.63 -34.02 0.16
N PRO A 141 0.60 -32.71 0.47
CA PRO A 141 0.23 -31.65 -0.49
C PRO A 141 1.34 -31.39 -1.52
N GLY A 142 1.51 -32.32 -2.46
CA GLY A 142 2.44 -32.24 -3.59
C GLY A 142 3.93 -32.39 -3.24
N ALA A 143 4.78 -32.48 -4.27
CA ALA A 143 6.22 -32.65 -4.15
C ALA A 143 6.96 -31.41 -3.58
N ALA A 144 6.33 -30.23 -3.65
CA ALA A 144 6.85 -29.00 -3.07
C ALA A 144 6.60 -28.87 -1.55
N SER A 145 5.72 -29.70 -0.97
CA SER A 145 5.34 -29.67 0.46
C SER A 145 6.52 -29.53 1.44
N VAL A 146 6.29 -28.75 2.50
CA VAL A 146 7.16 -28.58 3.67
C VAL A 146 6.80 -29.64 4.70
N ARG A 147 7.79 -30.29 5.31
CA ARG A 147 7.58 -31.25 6.41
C ARG A 147 7.52 -30.49 7.74
N ILE A 148 6.41 -30.64 8.47
CA ILE A 148 6.19 -30.04 9.80
C ILE A 148 6.55 -31.04 10.90
N THR A 149 6.01 -32.26 10.82
CA THR A 149 6.37 -33.40 11.68
C THR A 149 6.67 -34.63 10.81
N ARG A 150 6.82 -35.83 11.38
CA ARG A 150 6.96 -37.07 10.57
C ARG A 150 5.75 -37.25 9.64
N ASP A 151 4.54 -37.06 10.17
CA ASP A 151 3.27 -37.43 9.54
C ASP A 151 2.42 -36.19 9.14
N TRP A 152 3.01 -34.99 9.21
CA TRP A 152 2.36 -33.74 8.80
C TRP A 152 3.22 -32.99 7.80
N HIS A 153 2.66 -32.78 6.60
CA HIS A 153 3.23 -31.98 5.54
C HIS A 153 2.24 -30.88 5.13
N ALA A 154 2.75 -29.69 4.82
CA ALA A 154 1.98 -28.51 4.45
C ALA A 154 2.40 -27.97 3.07
N PRO A 155 1.51 -27.33 2.29
CA PRO A 155 1.90 -26.63 1.07
C PRO A 155 2.82 -25.44 1.41
N ALA A 156 3.84 -25.19 0.59
CA ALA A 156 4.76 -24.08 0.81
C ALA A 156 4.04 -22.72 0.73
N GLY A 157 3.07 -22.57 -0.17
CA GLY A 157 2.23 -21.38 -0.26
C GLY A 157 1.35 -21.16 0.97
N GLY A 158 0.90 -22.22 1.64
CA GLY A 158 0.15 -22.09 2.88
C GLY A 158 1.00 -21.57 4.05
N VAL A 159 2.21 -22.13 4.19
CA VAL A 159 3.19 -21.65 5.19
C VAL A 159 3.56 -20.19 4.95
N LEU A 160 3.78 -19.80 3.70
CA LEU A 160 4.13 -18.43 3.33
C LEU A 160 2.96 -17.44 3.48
N LEU A 161 1.73 -17.88 3.21
CA LEU A 161 0.52 -17.09 3.43
C LEU A 161 0.28 -16.84 4.92
N ALA A 162 0.52 -17.84 5.77
CA ALA A 162 0.50 -17.68 7.22
C ALA A 162 1.61 -16.72 7.69
N GLY A 163 2.82 -16.83 7.16
CA GLY A 163 3.92 -15.91 7.46
C GLY A 163 3.63 -14.47 7.06
N ALA A 164 3.06 -14.24 5.87
CA ALA A 164 2.70 -12.91 5.38
C ALA A 164 1.56 -12.28 6.21
N GLY A 165 0.51 -13.05 6.54
CA GLY A 165 -0.58 -12.60 7.40
C GLY A 165 -0.13 -12.32 8.85
N PHE A 166 0.75 -13.17 9.40
CA PHE A 166 1.36 -12.95 10.72
C PHE A 166 2.21 -11.67 10.75
N TYR A 167 3.05 -11.46 9.73
CA TYR A 167 3.86 -10.25 9.60
C TYR A 167 3.02 -8.98 9.49
N ALA A 168 1.89 -9.02 8.77
CA ALA A 168 0.94 -7.90 8.72
C ALA A 168 0.26 -7.64 10.08
N LEU A 169 -0.21 -8.69 10.76
CA LEU A 169 -0.80 -8.61 12.11
C LEU A 169 0.18 -8.07 13.15
N LEU A 170 1.47 -8.44 13.04
CA LEU A 170 2.54 -7.98 13.91
C LEU A 170 2.82 -6.47 13.77
N GLY A 171 2.35 -5.85 12.69
CA GLY A 171 2.34 -4.39 12.54
C GLY A 171 1.68 -3.70 13.74
N PHE A 172 0.41 -4.01 14.03
CA PHE A 172 -0.38 -3.35 15.10
C PHE A 172 0.30 -3.25 16.49
N PRO A 173 0.78 -4.34 17.11
CA PRO A 173 1.42 -4.24 18.43
C PRO A 173 2.82 -3.60 18.37
N LEU A 174 3.51 -3.63 17.22
CA LEU A 174 4.76 -2.90 17.04
C LEU A 174 4.52 -1.42 16.78
N ASP A 175 3.40 -1.05 16.15
CA ASP A 175 2.94 0.30 15.89
C ASP A 175 2.60 1.04 17.19
N ASP A 176 1.88 0.37 18.11
CA ASP A 176 1.67 0.87 19.47
C ASP A 176 2.99 1.15 20.21
N VAL A 177 3.96 0.23 20.10
CA VAL A 177 5.30 0.39 20.69
C VAL A 177 6.07 1.52 20.00
N TRP A 178 5.96 1.66 18.68
CA TRP A 178 6.56 2.73 17.88
C TRP A 178 6.02 4.09 18.33
N HIS A 179 4.70 4.24 18.45
CA HIS A 179 4.04 5.46 18.92
C HIS A 179 4.35 5.78 20.39
N ARG A 180 4.57 4.78 21.25
CA ARG A 180 5.08 5.01 22.62
C ARG A 180 6.50 5.55 22.64
N ILE A 181 7.39 4.99 21.82
CA ILE A 181 8.81 5.39 21.80
C ILE A 181 8.97 6.76 21.10
N PHE A 182 8.46 6.90 19.88
CA PHE A 182 8.74 8.03 18.99
C PHE A 182 7.62 9.06 18.86
N GLY A 183 6.42 8.79 19.36
CA GLY A 183 5.22 9.58 19.02
C GLY A 183 4.55 9.09 17.73
N GLN A 184 3.39 9.65 17.37
CA GLN A 184 2.62 9.17 16.21
C GLN A 184 3.18 9.71 14.89
N ASP A 185 3.59 8.84 13.98
CA ASP A 185 3.99 9.18 12.62
C ASP A 185 2.80 9.13 11.66
N VAL A 186 2.22 10.31 11.41
CA VAL A 186 1.07 10.51 10.51
C VAL A 186 1.48 10.38 9.02
N THR A 187 2.08 9.25 8.64
CA THR A 187 2.52 8.91 7.28
C THR A 187 2.39 7.41 7.01
N LEU A 188 1.94 7.08 5.81
CA LEU A 188 1.78 5.71 5.30
C LEU A 188 3.12 4.95 5.23
N TRP A 189 4.24 5.69 5.15
CA TRP A 189 5.60 5.14 5.12
C TRP A 189 6.24 5.03 6.52
N GLY A 190 5.45 5.19 7.58
CA GLY A 190 5.82 4.74 8.92
C GLY A 190 6.28 3.27 8.89
N PRO A 191 7.41 2.89 9.52
CA PRO A 191 7.99 1.55 9.34
C PRO A 191 7.03 0.40 9.68
N THR A 192 6.19 0.59 10.70
CA THR A 192 5.15 -0.36 11.13
C THR A 192 3.97 -0.41 10.16
N HIS A 193 3.54 0.71 9.59
CA HIS A 193 2.57 0.75 8.48
C HIS A 193 3.09 -0.02 7.26
N LEU A 194 4.39 0.09 6.92
CA LEU A 194 5.01 -0.69 5.85
C LEU A 194 5.04 -2.21 6.13
N MET A 195 4.99 -2.64 7.40
CA MET A 195 4.79 -4.06 7.74
C MET A 195 3.38 -4.54 7.42
N LEU A 196 2.37 -3.78 7.83
CA LEU A 196 0.96 -4.07 7.59
C LEU A 196 0.67 -4.15 6.09
N ILE A 197 1.04 -3.11 5.34
CA ILE A 197 0.87 -3.01 3.89
C ILE A 197 1.67 -4.10 3.17
N GLY A 198 2.96 -4.25 3.51
CA GLY A 198 3.84 -5.22 2.87
C GLY A 198 3.40 -6.68 3.09
N GLY A 199 2.95 -7.02 4.29
CA GLY A 199 2.43 -8.36 4.58
C GLY A 199 1.13 -8.67 3.83
N ALA A 200 0.19 -7.73 3.83
CA ALA A 200 -1.05 -7.88 3.07
C ALA A 200 -0.79 -7.98 1.56
N GLY A 201 -0.06 -7.03 0.97
CA GLY A 201 0.20 -6.97 -0.46
C GLY A 201 1.03 -8.14 -1.00
N LEU A 202 2.11 -8.52 -0.29
CA LEU A 202 2.98 -9.63 -0.71
C LEU A 202 2.37 -11.02 -0.43
N SER A 203 1.30 -11.12 0.37
CA SER A 203 0.57 -12.38 0.56
C SER A 203 0.04 -12.97 -0.76
N LEU A 204 -0.20 -12.13 -1.78
CA LEU A 204 -0.61 -12.58 -3.11
C LEU A 204 0.46 -13.42 -3.82
N VAL A 205 1.75 -13.22 -3.53
CA VAL A 205 2.81 -14.10 -4.03
C VAL A 205 2.67 -15.50 -3.42
N ALA A 206 2.34 -15.58 -2.11
CA ALA A 206 2.04 -16.86 -1.46
C ALA A 206 0.76 -17.52 -1.99
N MET A 207 -0.25 -16.73 -2.37
CA MET A 207 -1.47 -17.24 -3.02
C MET A 207 -1.23 -17.74 -4.45
N MET A 208 -0.34 -17.10 -5.24
CA MET A 208 0.08 -17.64 -6.54
C MET A 208 0.86 -18.96 -6.41
N ILE A 209 1.73 -19.06 -5.41
CA ILE A 209 2.44 -20.29 -5.01
C ILE A 209 1.42 -21.38 -4.64
N LEU A 210 0.40 -21.05 -3.83
CA LEU A 210 -0.64 -21.99 -3.39
C LEU A 210 -1.61 -22.43 -4.52
N GLU A 211 -1.98 -21.54 -5.46
CA GLU A 211 -2.72 -21.93 -6.68
C GLU A 211 -1.95 -23.00 -7.44
N ARG A 212 -0.65 -22.80 -7.60
CA ARG A 212 0.18 -23.65 -8.43
C ARG A 212 0.49 -24.99 -7.77
N GLU A 213 0.67 -25.04 -6.44
CA GLU A 213 0.74 -26.29 -5.68
C GLU A 213 -0.58 -27.06 -5.76
N GLY A 214 -1.71 -26.41 -5.45
CA GLY A 214 -3.02 -27.04 -5.50
C GLY A 214 -3.35 -27.59 -6.89
N ARG A 215 -3.16 -26.79 -7.94
CA ARG A 215 -3.50 -27.17 -9.33
C ARG A 215 -2.64 -28.32 -9.85
N ARG A 216 -1.42 -28.47 -9.33
CA ARG A 216 -0.53 -29.60 -9.63
C ARG A 216 -0.79 -30.85 -8.76
N ALA A 217 -1.60 -30.73 -7.71
CA ALA A 217 -2.08 -31.85 -6.90
C ALA A 217 -3.46 -32.37 -7.35
N SER A 218 -4.31 -31.53 -7.94
CA SER A 218 -5.59 -31.96 -8.52
C SER A 218 -5.41 -32.89 -9.74
N PRO A 219 -6.17 -34.01 -9.82
CA PRO A 219 -6.26 -34.86 -11.01
C PRO A 219 -6.57 -34.10 -12.30
N ALA A 220 -6.19 -34.67 -13.43
CA ALA A 220 -6.46 -34.08 -14.76
C ALA A 220 -7.97 -33.96 -15.05
N ALA A 221 -8.77 -34.92 -14.59
CA ALA A 221 -10.23 -34.93 -14.75
C ALA A 221 -10.95 -33.80 -13.98
N ASP A 222 -10.36 -33.29 -12.90
CA ASP A 222 -10.95 -32.23 -12.07
C ASP A 222 -10.60 -30.81 -12.55
N GLN A 223 -9.84 -30.68 -13.64
CA GLN A 223 -9.39 -29.38 -14.15
C GLN A 223 -10.58 -28.63 -14.80
N PRO A 224 -10.85 -27.38 -14.39
CA PRO A 224 -11.96 -26.60 -14.94
C PRO A 224 -11.70 -26.15 -16.39
N PRO A 225 -12.76 -25.69 -17.09
CA PRO A 225 -12.61 -24.88 -18.30
C PRO A 225 -11.53 -23.81 -18.14
N GLY A 226 -10.69 -23.65 -19.17
CA GLY A 226 -9.48 -22.83 -19.10
C GLY A 226 -9.72 -21.37 -18.68
N TRP A 227 -10.91 -20.83 -18.97
CA TRP A 227 -11.31 -19.49 -18.58
C TRP A 227 -11.40 -19.28 -17.06
N ILE A 228 -11.80 -20.30 -16.27
CA ILE A 228 -11.87 -20.18 -14.79
C ILE A 228 -10.46 -20.04 -14.22
N ARG A 229 -9.52 -20.85 -14.72
CA ARG A 229 -8.10 -20.75 -14.36
C ARG A 229 -7.50 -19.41 -14.79
N TYR A 230 -7.82 -18.94 -16.00
CA TYR A 230 -7.36 -17.65 -16.52
C TYR A 230 -7.88 -16.49 -15.66
N ALA A 231 -9.18 -16.42 -15.39
CA ALA A 231 -9.80 -15.40 -14.55
C ALA A 231 -9.21 -15.38 -13.13
N ARG A 232 -9.08 -16.54 -12.47
CA ARG A 232 -8.45 -16.67 -11.14
C ARG A 232 -7.02 -16.10 -11.13
N ARG A 233 -6.23 -16.37 -12.18
CA ARG A 233 -4.86 -15.85 -12.30
C ARG A 233 -4.82 -14.35 -12.57
N CYS A 234 -5.76 -13.82 -13.36
CA CYS A 234 -5.90 -12.39 -13.59
C CYS A 234 -6.32 -11.64 -12.32
N MET A 235 -7.20 -12.21 -11.50
CA MET A 235 -7.54 -11.68 -10.17
C MET A 235 -6.34 -11.69 -9.22
N LEU A 236 -5.52 -12.75 -9.23
CA LEU A 236 -4.27 -12.79 -8.46
C LEU A 236 -3.22 -11.79 -8.98
N GLY A 237 -3.15 -11.55 -10.30
CA GLY A 237 -2.29 -10.53 -10.87
C GLY A 237 -2.74 -9.10 -10.51
N GLY A 238 -4.02 -8.80 -10.70
CA GLY A 238 -4.61 -7.51 -10.35
C GLY A 238 -4.57 -7.26 -8.84
N GLY A 239 -4.79 -8.27 -8.00
CA GLY A 239 -4.62 -8.16 -6.55
C GLY A 239 -3.18 -7.90 -6.10
N LEU A 240 -2.17 -8.36 -6.86
CA LEU A 240 -0.77 -8.02 -6.61
C LEU A 240 -0.48 -6.58 -7.05
N LEU A 241 -1.09 -6.11 -8.14
CA LEU A 241 -1.05 -4.69 -8.53
C LEU A 241 -1.70 -3.80 -7.46
N ILE A 242 -2.83 -4.21 -6.88
CA ILE A 242 -3.46 -3.53 -5.73
C ILE A 242 -2.46 -3.49 -4.56
N GLY A 243 -1.94 -4.65 -4.13
CA GLY A 243 -1.03 -4.74 -2.99
C GLY A 243 0.26 -3.93 -3.13
N LEU A 244 0.77 -3.74 -4.35
CA LEU A 244 1.92 -2.89 -4.64
C LEU A 244 1.55 -1.42 -4.90
N SER A 245 0.30 -1.14 -5.28
CA SER A 245 -0.23 0.22 -5.42
C SER A 245 -0.51 0.89 -4.07
N VAL A 246 -0.87 0.14 -3.03
CA VAL A 246 -1.21 0.71 -1.70
C VAL A 246 -0.14 1.67 -1.18
N PHE A 247 1.15 1.38 -1.38
CA PHE A 247 2.28 2.25 -0.97
C PHE A 247 2.22 3.69 -1.55
N GLN A 248 1.32 3.96 -2.50
CA GLN A 248 1.13 5.24 -3.16
C GLN A 248 0.00 6.08 -2.53
N ALA A 249 -0.73 5.57 -1.53
CA ALA A 249 -2.02 6.15 -1.10
C ALA A 249 -1.94 7.62 -0.62
N GLU A 250 -0.81 8.10 -0.09
CA GLU A 250 -0.68 9.53 0.23
C GLU A 250 -0.80 10.42 -1.01
N TYR A 251 -0.28 9.96 -2.17
CA TYR A 251 -0.43 10.65 -3.45
C TYR A 251 -1.88 10.55 -3.96
N ASP A 252 -2.53 9.39 -3.82
CA ASP A 252 -3.95 9.20 -4.14
C ASP A 252 -4.83 10.23 -3.43
N PHE A 253 -4.55 10.50 -2.14
CA PHE A 253 -5.25 11.51 -1.36
C PHE A 253 -4.73 12.95 -1.56
N GLY A 254 -3.57 13.16 -2.20
CA GLY A 254 -2.98 14.48 -2.40
C GLY A 254 -2.27 15.05 -1.16
N VAL A 255 -1.84 14.19 -0.24
CA VAL A 255 -1.10 14.54 1.00
C VAL A 255 0.29 13.87 1.13
N PRO A 256 1.06 13.61 0.03
CA PRO A 256 2.35 12.92 0.11
C PRO A 256 3.37 13.73 0.91
N GLN A 257 4.10 13.07 1.81
CA GLN A 257 5.20 13.65 2.61
C GLN A 257 6.59 13.40 2.00
N PHE A 258 6.61 13.08 0.70
CA PHE A 258 7.80 12.68 -0.05
C PHE A 258 7.80 13.35 -1.43
N ARG A 259 8.98 13.44 -2.05
CA ARG A 259 9.17 14.12 -3.35
C ARG A 259 8.26 13.52 -4.41
N LEU A 260 7.70 14.33 -5.31
CA LEU A 260 6.79 13.83 -6.35
C LEU A 260 7.42 12.73 -7.24
N VAL A 261 8.73 12.82 -7.52
CA VAL A 261 9.49 11.82 -8.31
C VAL A 261 9.44 10.39 -7.75
N HIS A 262 9.02 10.21 -6.51
CA HIS A 262 8.86 8.90 -5.88
C HIS A 262 7.57 8.18 -6.31
N GLN A 263 6.49 8.89 -6.67
CA GLN A 263 5.26 8.23 -7.16
C GLN A 263 5.46 7.52 -8.53
N PRO A 264 6.13 8.13 -9.55
CA PRO A 264 6.50 7.44 -10.79
C PRO A 264 7.27 6.13 -10.57
N LEU A 265 8.21 6.11 -9.61
CA LEU A 265 8.94 4.90 -9.21
C LEU A 265 7.99 3.80 -8.72
N LEU A 266 7.08 4.15 -7.80
CA LEU A 266 6.15 3.18 -7.20
C LEU A 266 5.13 2.64 -8.22
N ILE A 267 4.58 3.50 -9.08
CA ILE A 267 3.67 3.09 -10.16
C ILE A 267 4.38 2.13 -11.10
N ALA A 268 5.56 2.50 -11.61
CA ALA A 268 6.28 1.67 -12.55
C ALA A 268 6.74 0.34 -11.93
N LEU A 269 7.14 0.33 -10.65
CA LEU A 269 7.50 -0.88 -9.90
C LEU A 269 6.31 -1.83 -9.71
N ALA A 270 5.15 -1.30 -9.29
CA ALA A 270 3.92 -2.07 -9.12
C ALA A 270 3.44 -2.67 -10.45
N ALA A 271 3.38 -1.84 -11.50
CA ALA A 271 3.03 -2.22 -12.85
C ALA A 271 3.98 -3.31 -13.39
N GLY A 272 5.29 -3.05 -13.36
CA GLY A 272 6.31 -3.96 -13.88
C GLY A 272 6.24 -5.32 -13.20
N CYS A 273 6.14 -5.34 -11.86
CA CYS A 273 6.07 -6.59 -11.10
C CYS A 273 4.79 -7.38 -11.40
N ALA A 274 3.61 -6.77 -11.22
CA ALA A 274 2.34 -7.48 -11.28
C ALA A 274 1.93 -7.83 -12.72
N LEU A 275 2.05 -6.89 -13.67
CA LEU A 275 1.55 -7.04 -15.02
C LEU A 275 2.43 -7.97 -15.86
N VAL A 276 3.76 -7.89 -15.74
CA VAL A 276 4.66 -8.86 -16.40
C VAL A 276 4.46 -10.26 -15.81
N ALA A 277 4.33 -10.38 -14.48
CA ALA A 277 4.10 -11.67 -13.83
C ALA A 277 2.83 -12.36 -14.37
N VAL A 278 1.69 -11.65 -14.35
CA VAL A 278 0.42 -12.22 -14.80
C VAL A 278 0.39 -12.46 -16.32
N ARG A 279 1.02 -11.59 -17.13
CA ARG A 279 1.09 -11.76 -18.59
C ARG A 279 1.86 -13.01 -19.01
N LEU A 280 2.93 -13.34 -18.31
CA LEU A 280 3.73 -14.53 -18.57
C LEU A 280 3.13 -15.80 -17.92
N TRP A 281 2.34 -15.65 -16.84
CA TRP A 281 1.76 -16.78 -16.11
C TRP A 281 0.34 -17.21 -16.55
N ALA A 282 -0.49 -16.27 -17.04
CA ALA A 282 -1.88 -16.52 -17.43
C ALA A 282 -2.09 -16.55 -18.95
N GLY A 283 -1.41 -15.68 -19.72
CA GLY A 283 -1.47 -15.64 -21.18
C GLY A 283 -1.78 -14.26 -21.76
N ARG A 284 -2.10 -14.22 -23.06
CA ARG A 284 -2.46 -12.99 -23.81
C ARG A 284 -3.69 -12.31 -23.19
N GLY A 285 -3.66 -10.98 -23.07
CA GLY A 285 -4.74 -10.16 -22.50
C GLY A 285 -4.79 -10.14 -20.97
N ALA A 286 -3.90 -10.87 -20.29
CA ALA A 286 -3.96 -11.02 -18.84
C ALA A 286 -3.49 -9.78 -18.08
N ALA A 287 -2.63 -8.94 -18.67
CA ALA A 287 -2.26 -7.67 -18.05
C ALA A 287 -3.47 -6.71 -18.06
N LEU A 288 -4.19 -6.63 -19.19
CA LEU A 288 -5.39 -5.81 -19.33
C LEU A 288 -6.52 -6.28 -18.40
N LEU A 289 -6.74 -7.60 -18.26
CA LEU A 289 -7.76 -8.12 -17.32
C LEU A 289 -7.35 -7.94 -15.84
N ALA A 290 -6.04 -7.97 -15.53
CA ALA A 290 -5.54 -7.63 -14.20
C ALA A 290 -5.78 -6.15 -13.86
N VAL A 291 -5.58 -5.23 -14.82
CA VAL A 291 -5.92 -3.81 -14.63
C VAL A 291 -7.42 -3.59 -14.53
N ALA A 292 -8.25 -4.27 -15.32
CA ALA A 292 -9.70 -4.19 -15.20
C ALA A 292 -10.20 -4.66 -13.82
N PHE A 293 -9.62 -5.73 -13.27
CA PHE A 293 -9.90 -6.16 -11.89
C PHE A 293 -9.38 -5.16 -10.84
N TYR A 294 -8.18 -4.63 -11.03
CA TYR A 294 -7.61 -3.58 -10.18
C TYR A 294 -8.53 -2.34 -10.14
N MET A 295 -8.98 -1.83 -11.28
CA MET A 295 -9.84 -0.65 -11.37
C MET A 295 -11.23 -0.90 -10.78
N LEU A 296 -11.81 -2.09 -11.01
CA LEU A 296 -13.07 -2.50 -10.39
C LEU A 296 -12.99 -2.46 -8.86
N VAL A 297 -11.87 -2.91 -8.28
CA VAL A 297 -11.69 -2.97 -6.81
C VAL A 297 -11.24 -1.63 -6.23
N ARG A 298 -10.19 -0.99 -6.75
CA ARG A 298 -9.64 0.27 -6.21
C ARG A 298 -10.51 1.48 -6.54
N GLY A 299 -11.04 1.55 -7.75
CA GLY A 299 -12.07 2.53 -8.10
C GLY A 299 -13.36 2.28 -7.32
N GLY A 300 -13.76 1.01 -7.16
CA GLY A 300 -14.91 0.62 -6.35
C GLY A 300 -14.78 1.02 -4.86
N VAL A 301 -13.60 0.83 -4.26
CA VAL A 301 -13.31 1.28 -2.89
C VAL A 301 -13.32 2.81 -2.80
N SER A 302 -12.77 3.53 -3.78
CA SER A 302 -12.78 5.01 -3.80
C SER A 302 -14.22 5.56 -3.90
N VAL A 303 -15.06 4.93 -4.72
CA VAL A 303 -16.50 5.22 -4.82
C VAL A 303 -17.25 4.84 -3.54
N ALA A 304 -16.91 3.75 -2.87
CA ALA A 304 -17.54 3.35 -1.60
C ALA A 304 -17.19 4.33 -0.46
N VAL A 305 -15.91 4.64 -0.27
CA VAL A 305 -15.43 5.53 0.80
C VAL A 305 -15.95 6.95 0.62
N ALA A 306 -15.82 7.54 -0.58
CA ALA A 306 -16.25 8.92 -0.79
C ALA A 306 -17.73 9.08 -1.16
N GLY A 307 -18.27 8.18 -1.98
CA GLY A 307 -19.63 8.30 -2.52
C GLY A 307 -20.73 7.63 -1.69
N VAL A 308 -20.39 6.69 -0.80
CA VAL A 308 -21.37 5.98 0.05
C VAL A 308 -21.17 6.24 1.54
N ILE A 309 -19.91 6.25 2.00
CA ILE A 309 -19.58 6.55 3.41
C ILE A 309 -19.47 8.07 3.64
N GLY A 310 -19.04 8.84 2.64
CA GLY A 310 -18.98 10.32 2.68
C GLY A 310 -17.63 10.90 3.10
N GLU A 311 -16.57 10.10 3.09
CA GLU A 311 -15.20 10.52 3.42
C GLU A 311 -14.42 10.99 2.17
N LEU A 312 -13.10 11.14 2.27
CA LEU A 312 -12.28 11.72 1.21
C LEU A 312 -12.16 10.81 -0.03
N TRP A 313 -12.27 11.40 -1.22
CA TRP A 313 -11.94 10.72 -2.48
C TRP A 313 -10.43 10.46 -2.59
N ALA A 314 -10.06 9.24 -2.97
CA ALA A 314 -8.72 8.84 -3.37
C ALA A 314 -8.64 8.72 -4.90
N ALA A 315 -7.64 9.35 -5.52
CA ALA A 315 -7.29 9.08 -6.92
C ALA A 315 -6.76 7.64 -7.09
N VAL A 316 -6.75 7.14 -8.32
CA VAL A 316 -6.35 5.75 -8.62
C VAL A 316 -5.57 5.77 -9.94
N PRO A 317 -4.25 5.44 -9.95
CA PRO A 317 -3.50 5.32 -11.21
C PRO A 317 -4.17 4.32 -12.16
N LEU A 318 -4.19 4.61 -13.46
CA LEU A 318 -4.95 3.83 -14.44
C LEU A 318 -4.33 2.49 -14.79
N TYR A 319 -3.00 2.39 -14.86
CA TYR A 319 -2.23 1.21 -15.29
C TYR A 319 -2.55 0.63 -16.68
N PHE A 320 -3.49 1.20 -17.44
CA PHE A 320 -3.92 0.67 -18.74
C PHE A 320 -2.84 0.81 -19.83
N ALA A 321 -2.07 1.89 -19.81
CA ALA A 321 -0.97 2.10 -20.76
C ALA A 321 0.18 1.11 -20.49
N GLU A 322 0.47 0.85 -19.23
CA GLU A 322 1.44 -0.10 -18.71
C GLU A 322 1.06 -1.53 -19.10
N ALA A 323 -0.22 -1.90 -18.94
CA ALA A 323 -0.73 -3.18 -19.39
C ALA A 323 -0.64 -3.34 -20.91
N LEU A 324 -0.95 -2.29 -21.68
CA LEU A 324 -0.79 -2.30 -23.13
C LEU A 324 0.69 -2.46 -23.54
N CYS A 325 1.61 -1.74 -22.88
CA CYS A 325 3.06 -1.89 -23.07
C CYS A 325 3.53 -3.33 -22.80
N VAL A 326 3.02 -3.95 -21.73
CA VAL A 326 3.30 -5.35 -21.36
C VAL A 326 2.74 -6.34 -22.38
N GLU A 327 1.52 -6.14 -22.87
CA GLU A 327 0.93 -6.99 -23.93
C GLU A 327 1.74 -6.88 -25.23
N ILE A 328 2.10 -5.66 -25.66
CA ILE A 328 2.88 -5.37 -26.87
C ILE A 328 4.28 -6.00 -26.80
N ALA A 329 5.05 -5.76 -25.73
CA ALA A 329 6.36 -6.37 -25.55
C ALA A 329 6.27 -7.91 -25.58
N ALA A 330 5.22 -8.47 -24.99
CA ALA A 330 4.94 -9.90 -24.99
C ALA A 330 4.33 -10.45 -26.31
N LEU A 331 4.15 -9.64 -27.36
CA LEU A 331 3.93 -10.13 -28.73
C LEU A 331 5.24 -10.62 -29.34
N ALA A 332 6.31 -9.84 -29.21
CA ALA A 332 7.63 -10.16 -29.77
C ALA A 332 8.49 -11.01 -28.84
N LEU A 333 8.45 -10.76 -27.53
CA LEU A 333 9.47 -11.23 -26.58
C LEU A 333 9.02 -12.38 -25.65
N ALA A 334 7.76 -12.83 -25.68
CA ALA A 334 7.25 -13.80 -24.69
C ALA A 334 8.04 -15.13 -24.59
N ARG A 335 8.76 -15.54 -25.66
CA ARG A 335 9.69 -16.70 -25.64
C ARG A 335 11.03 -16.42 -24.91
N ARG A 336 11.27 -15.19 -24.49
CA ARG A 336 12.45 -14.69 -23.74
C ARG A 336 11.97 -13.93 -22.48
N PRO A 337 11.50 -14.62 -21.42
CA PRO A 337 10.80 -14.00 -20.29
C PRO A 337 11.51 -12.81 -19.63
N LEU A 338 12.83 -12.90 -19.40
CA LEU A 338 13.62 -11.81 -18.82
C LEU A 338 13.73 -10.58 -19.76
N ALA A 339 13.77 -10.80 -21.08
CA ALA A 339 13.75 -9.72 -22.06
C ALA A 339 12.37 -9.05 -22.13
N THR A 340 11.29 -9.84 -22.02
CA THR A 340 9.94 -9.27 -21.82
C THR A 340 9.91 -8.41 -20.56
N GLY A 341 10.43 -8.89 -19.44
CA GLY A 341 10.49 -8.14 -18.18
C GLY A 341 11.22 -6.81 -18.30
N ALA A 342 12.45 -6.82 -18.85
CA ALA A 342 13.23 -5.60 -19.02
C ALA A 342 12.60 -4.61 -20.02
N VAL A 343 12.11 -5.08 -21.17
CA VAL A 343 11.52 -4.21 -22.21
C VAL A 343 10.15 -3.68 -21.80
N SER A 344 9.29 -4.51 -21.22
CA SER A 344 8.04 -4.03 -20.59
C SER A 344 8.34 -2.99 -19.52
N GLY A 345 9.35 -3.22 -18.68
CA GLY A 345 9.75 -2.29 -17.63
C GLY A 345 10.23 -0.93 -18.17
N LEU A 346 10.99 -0.93 -19.25
CA LEU A 346 11.43 0.29 -19.94
C LEU A 346 10.24 1.04 -20.58
N LEU A 347 9.31 0.33 -21.21
CA LEU A 347 8.11 0.92 -21.81
C LEU A 347 7.15 1.49 -20.75
N ILE A 348 6.96 0.79 -19.64
CA ILE A 348 6.25 1.28 -18.45
C ILE A 348 6.90 2.57 -17.95
N GLY A 349 8.22 2.57 -17.77
CA GLY A 349 8.96 3.73 -17.28
C GLY A 349 9.03 4.93 -18.23
N THR A 350 8.52 4.83 -19.46
CA THR A 350 8.59 5.90 -20.47
C THR A 350 7.21 6.22 -21.05
N ALA A 351 6.61 5.30 -21.81
CA ALA A 351 5.27 5.46 -22.39
C ALA A 351 4.15 5.35 -21.34
N GLY A 352 4.31 4.48 -20.35
CA GLY A 352 3.41 4.42 -19.18
C GLY A 352 3.48 5.72 -18.36
N PHE A 353 4.70 6.10 -17.94
CA PHE A 353 4.96 7.39 -17.29
C PHE A 353 4.33 8.59 -18.02
N GLY A 354 4.44 8.67 -19.34
CA GLY A 354 3.80 9.73 -20.14
C GLY A 354 2.26 9.69 -20.12
N ALA A 355 1.66 8.51 -20.05
CA ALA A 355 0.21 8.35 -19.94
C ALA A 355 -0.31 8.68 -18.53
N GLU A 356 0.36 8.22 -17.48
CA GLU A 356 0.01 8.57 -16.09
C GLU A 356 0.30 10.05 -15.79
N TYR A 357 1.30 10.67 -16.43
CA TYR A 357 1.49 12.13 -16.38
C TYR A 357 0.27 12.87 -16.94
N ALA A 358 -0.24 12.43 -18.10
CA ALA A 358 -1.39 13.06 -18.77
C ALA A 358 -2.71 12.83 -18.00
N TYR A 359 -2.94 11.61 -17.49
CA TYR A 359 -4.06 11.30 -16.60
C TYR A 359 -3.96 12.07 -15.28
N GLY A 360 -2.74 12.21 -14.74
CA GLY A 360 -2.43 12.90 -13.49
C GLY A 360 -3.00 14.32 -13.45
N GLN A 361 -2.90 15.06 -14.56
CA GLN A 361 -3.43 16.44 -14.69
C GLN A 361 -4.94 16.56 -14.45
N ALA A 362 -5.69 15.48 -14.66
CA ALA A 362 -7.15 15.46 -14.53
C ALA A 362 -7.65 14.76 -13.25
N ALA A 363 -6.81 13.95 -12.60
CA ALA A 363 -7.24 13.04 -11.53
C ALA A 363 -6.60 13.27 -10.16
N PHE A 364 -5.37 13.80 -10.10
CA PHE A 364 -4.63 13.94 -8.84
C PHE A 364 -4.69 15.38 -8.32
N ARG A 365 -4.92 15.56 -7.00
CA ARG A 365 -4.94 16.89 -6.35
C ARG A 365 -3.59 17.62 -6.45
N LEU A 366 -2.50 16.87 -6.47
CA LEU A 366 -1.13 17.34 -6.72
C LEU A 366 -0.61 16.62 -7.97
N PRO A 367 -0.88 17.12 -9.19
CA PRO A 367 -0.44 16.50 -10.42
C PRO A 367 1.08 16.59 -10.58
N TRP A 368 1.64 15.74 -11.44
CA TRP A 368 3.04 15.83 -11.83
C TRP A 368 3.28 17.05 -12.73
N THR A 369 4.42 17.70 -12.55
CA THR A 369 4.76 18.97 -13.17
C THR A 369 6.01 18.87 -14.07
N PRO A 370 6.24 19.85 -14.98
CA PRO A 370 7.31 19.74 -15.97
C PRO A 370 8.73 19.62 -15.41
N ASP A 371 9.00 20.18 -14.23
CA ASP A 371 10.29 20.12 -13.53
C ASP A 371 10.70 18.68 -13.18
N ILE A 372 9.72 17.84 -12.77
CA ILE A 372 10.01 16.46 -12.38
C ILE A 372 10.10 15.50 -13.56
N LEU A 373 9.86 15.92 -14.80
CA LEU A 373 9.74 14.98 -15.95
C LEU A 373 11.01 14.13 -16.16
N ALA A 374 12.19 14.74 -16.09
CA ALA A 374 13.45 14.03 -16.36
C ALA A 374 13.80 13.03 -15.23
N GLU A 375 13.75 13.47 -13.97
CA GLU A 375 14.05 12.62 -12.81
C GLU A 375 12.93 11.59 -12.57
N GLY A 376 11.67 11.99 -12.71
CA GLY A 376 10.49 11.13 -12.60
C GLY A 376 10.47 10.02 -13.64
N MET A 377 10.83 10.31 -14.90
CA MET A 377 10.98 9.27 -15.93
C MET A 377 12.17 8.34 -15.61
N ALA A 378 13.31 8.85 -15.15
CA ALA A 378 14.44 8.01 -14.76
C ALA A 378 14.10 7.09 -13.58
N MET A 379 13.36 7.62 -12.59
CA MET A 379 12.81 6.89 -11.44
C MET A 379 11.78 5.84 -11.86
N ALA A 380 10.91 6.16 -12.83
CA ALA A 380 9.95 5.22 -13.42
C ALA A 380 10.64 4.12 -14.23
N VAL A 381 11.70 4.41 -14.99
CA VAL A 381 12.52 3.38 -15.68
C VAL A 381 13.21 2.46 -14.68
N ALA A 382 13.77 3.00 -13.60
CA ALA A 382 14.38 2.19 -12.53
C ALA A 382 13.36 1.25 -11.88
N GLY A 383 12.20 1.76 -11.47
CA GLY A 383 11.10 0.97 -10.92
C GLY A 383 10.55 -0.06 -11.89
N GLY A 384 10.26 0.38 -13.12
CA GLY A 384 9.69 -0.44 -14.18
C GLY A 384 10.59 -1.61 -14.57
N VAL A 385 11.89 -1.39 -14.79
CA VAL A 385 12.84 -2.45 -15.15
C VAL A 385 13.08 -3.41 -13.97
N ALA A 386 13.24 -2.90 -12.75
CA ALA A 386 13.40 -3.75 -11.56
C ALA A 386 12.14 -4.59 -11.30
N GLY A 387 10.95 -3.97 -11.37
CA GLY A 387 9.66 -4.63 -11.26
C GLY A 387 9.46 -5.67 -12.35
N GLY A 388 9.66 -5.30 -13.62
CA GLY A 388 9.48 -6.19 -14.77
C GLY A 388 10.39 -7.42 -14.73
N LEU A 389 11.65 -7.26 -14.29
CA LEU A 389 12.56 -8.38 -14.07
C LEU A 389 12.12 -9.28 -12.90
N CYS A 390 11.66 -8.71 -11.78
CA CYS A 390 11.08 -9.46 -10.66
C CYS A 390 9.79 -10.20 -11.07
N GLY A 391 8.92 -9.56 -11.85
CA GLY A 391 7.70 -10.16 -12.40
C GLY A 391 8.01 -11.32 -13.36
N ALA A 392 9.03 -11.18 -14.21
CA ALA A 392 9.51 -12.27 -15.06
C ALA A 392 10.11 -13.44 -14.26
N LEU A 393 10.87 -13.17 -13.19
CA LEU A 393 11.39 -14.22 -12.28
C LEU A 393 10.26 -14.93 -11.52
N LEU A 394 9.26 -14.19 -11.05
CA LEU A 394 8.06 -14.74 -10.41
C LEU A 394 7.28 -15.63 -11.39
N ALA A 395 7.03 -15.14 -12.60
CA ALA A 395 6.34 -15.91 -13.64
C ALA A 395 7.09 -17.19 -14.01
N GLU A 396 8.41 -17.14 -14.27
CA GLU A 396 9.22 -18.33 -14.56
C GLU A 396 9.39 -19.27 -13.36
N GLY A 397 9.01 -18.84 -12.16
CA GLY A 397 8.76 -19.71 -11.01
C GLY A 397 7.52 -20.60 -11.10
N LEU A 398 6.55 -20.35 -12.01
CA LEU A 398 5.16 -20.78 -11.83
C LEU A 398 4.38 -21.46 -13.01
N ALA A 399 4.84 -21.86 -14.20
CA ALA A 399 6.15 -22.16 -14.81
C ALA A 399 7.02 -23.17 -14.06
N GLY A 400 8.07 -22.78 -13.36
CA GLY A 400 9.09 -23.71 -12.86
C GLY A 400 10.15 -24.00 -13.91
N ARG A 401 10.55 -22.92 -14.61
CA ARG A 401 11.58 -22.81 -15.64
C ARG A 401 12.64 -21.77 -15.25
N THR A 402 12.79 -21.52 -13.94
CA THR A 402 13.65 -20.47 -13.38
C THR A 402 15.06 -20.55 -13.95
N PRO A 403 15.69 -19.41 -14.31
CA PRO A 403 17.06 -19.39 -14.81
C PRO A 403 18.05 -19.89 -13.75
N ARG A 404 19.29 -20.16 -14.18
CA ARG A 404 20.39 -20.65 -13.31
C ARG A 404 20.43 -19.85 -11.99
N PRO A 405 20.60 -20.47 -10.80
CA PRO A 405 20.43 -19.79 -9.51
C PRO A 405 21.25 -18.51 -9.32
N ALA A 406 22.46 -18.43 -9.91
CA ALA A 406 23.28 -17.22 -9.89
C ALA A 406 22.62 -16.05 -10.64
N VAL A 407 22.01 -16.31 -11.80
CA VAL A 407 21.29 -15.30 -12.61
C VAL A 407 20.03 -14.84 -11.88
N ALA A 408 19.23 -15.78 -11.35
CA ALA A 408 18.02 -15.45 -10.58
C ALA A 408 18.34 -14.58 -9.35
N ARG A 409 19.38 -14.94 -8.58
CA ARG A 409 19.83 -14.18 -7.40
C ARG A 409 20.42 -12.84 -7.77
N GLY A 410 21.26 -12.78 -8.80
CA GLY A 410 21.90 -11.53 -9.26
C GLY A 410 20.90 -10.50 -9.74
N ILE A 411 19.91 -10.92 -10.55
CA ILE A 411 18.82 -10.05 -10.99
C ILE A 411 17.98 -9.58 -9.79
N PHE A 412 17.62 -10.48 -8.86
CA PHE A 412 16.81 -10.12 -7.70
C PHE A 412 17.53 -9.16 -6.73
N ALA A 413 18.81 -9.40 -6.45
CA ALA A 413 19.63 -8.51 -5.63
C ALA A 413 19.85 -7.15 -6.33
N GLY A 414 20.11 -7.14 -7.64
CA GLY A 414 20.21 -5.92 -8.43
C GLY A 414 18.92 -5.10 -8.44
N ALA A 415 17.76 -5.76 -8.55
CA ALA A 415 16.45 -5.12 -8.45
C ALA A 415 16.20 -4.52 -7.07
N ILE A 416 16.54 -5.23 -5.98
CA ILE A 416 16.45 -4.70 -4.61
C ILE A 416 17.36 -3.48 -4.44
N LEU A 417 18.61 -3.52 -4.90
CA LEU A 417 19.55 -2.41 -4.81
C LEU A 417 19.09 -1.20 -5.63
N ALA A 418 18.61 -1.41 -6.85
CA ALA A 418 18.09 -0.34 -7.71
C ALA A 418 16.86 0.33 -7.11
N VAL A 419 15.90 -0.46 -6.61
CA VAL A 419 14.72 0.07 -5.91
C VAL A 419 15.12 0.79 -4.63
N SER A 420 16.05 0.25 -3.83
CA SER A 420 16.51 0.89 -2.59
C SER A 420 17.18 2.25 -2.86
N ALA A 421 18.02 2.34 -3.90
CA ALA A 421 18.66 3.58 -4.31
C ALA A 421 17.64 4.63 -4.84
N ALA A 422 16.67 4.19 -5.64
CA ALA A 422 15.61 5.07 -6.15
C ALA A 422 14.67 5.54 -5.03
N VAL A 423 14.27 4.64 -4.11
CA VAL A 423 13.51 4.98 -2.90
C VAL A 423 14.27 6.01 -2.08
N ALA A 424 15.55 5.78 -1.78
CA ALA A 424 16.38 6.74 -1.05
C ALA A 424 16.42 8.12 -1.74
N ASN A 425 16.59 8.19 -3.06
CA ASN A 425 16.55 9.45 -3.80
C ASN A 425 15.18 10.17 -3.73
N GLY A 426 14.07 9.42 -3.65
CA GLY A 426 12.73 9.97 -3.43
C GLY A 426 12.48 10.47 -2.00
N LEU A 427 13.15 9.88 -1.01
CA LEU A 427 13.04 10.22 0.42
C LEU A 427 14.03 11.31 0.87
N ILE A 428 15.15 11.51 0.16
CA ILE A 428 16.13 12.57 0.47
C ILE A 428 15.55 13.93 0.07
N ILE A 429 15.17 14.72 1.08
CA ILE A 429 14.70 16.10 0.96
C ILE A 429 15.75 17.08 1.52
N ASP A 430 15.71 18.32 1.03
CA ASP A 430 16.43 19.46 1.58
C ASP A 430 15.45 20.45 2.22
N VAL A 431 15.92 21.21 3.21
CA VAL A 431 15.18 22.25 3.93
C VAL A 431 16.12 23.45 4.13
N PRO A 432 16.22 24.36 3.16
CA PRO A 432 17.22 25.41 3.18
C PRO A 432 17.00 26.44 4.31
N ALA A 433 17.97 26.51 5.22
CA ALA A 433 17.92 27.37 6.40
C ALA A 433 17.86 28.87 6.08
N GLY A 434 17.35 29.67 7.03
CA GLY A 434 17.29 31.13 6.94
C GLY A 434 16.23 31.69 5.97
N ARG A 435 15.46 30.84 5.30
CA ARG A 435 14.29 31.25 4.49
C ARG A 435 13.09 31.50 5.40
N THR A 436 12.34 32.57 5.13
CA THR A 436 11.10 32.90 5.84
C THR A 436 9.97 33.20 4.86
N ALA A 437 8.72 33.18 5.33
CA ALA A 437 7.57 33.67 4.60
C ALA A 437 6.77 34.65 5.45
N THR A 438 6.51 35.83 4.88
CA THR A 438 5.55 36.80 5.42
C THR A 438 4.18 36.52 4.84
N VAL A 439 3.22 36.18 5.69
CA VAL A 439 1.83 35.92 5.33
C VAL A 439 0.99 37.11 5.76
N THR A 440 0.19 37.63 4.84
CA THR A 440 -0.80 38.69 5.10
C THR A 440 -2.18 38.15 4.72
N LEU A 441 -3.10 38.10 5.67
CA LEU A 441 -4.45 37.61 5.45
C LEU A 441 -5.30 38.69 4.75
N THR A 442 -6.14 38.26 3.82
CA THR A 442 -7.11 39.09 3.08
C THR A 442 -8.48 38.43 3.12
N ASP A 443 -9.55 39.19 2.89
CA ASP A 443 -10.94 38.70 2.86
C ASP A 443 -11.30 37.77 4.04
N VAL A 444 -10.93 38.17 5.25
CA VAL A 444 -11.23 37.41 6.48
C VAL A 444 -12.76 37.37 6.69
N ARG A 445 -13.30 36.17 6.86
CA ARG A 445 -14.74 35.89 6.99
C ARG A 445 -15.02 34.92 8.13
N GLY A 446 -16.26 34.93 8.61
CA GLY A 446 -16.71 34.09 9.73
C GLY A 446 -16.36 34.64 11.10
N ASP A 447 -16.95 34.05 12.12
CA ASP A 447 -16.60 34.22 13.54
C ASP A 447 -15.42 33.32 13.92
N ALA A 448 -15.08 33.21 15.21
CA ALA A 448 -14.03 32.31 15.69
C ALA A 448 -14.30 30.82 15.39
N ALA A 449 -15.57 30.41 15.25
CA ALA A 449 -15.96 29.03 14.98
C ALA A 449 -15.90 28.65 13.49
N HIS A 450 -16.02 29.62 12.58
CA HIS A 450 -16.08 29.41 11.13
C HIS A 450 -15.03 30.22 10.36
N ARG A 451 -13.98 30.69 11.04
CA ARG A 451 -13.00 31.63 10.50
C ARG A 451 -12.32 31.11 9.24
N THR A 452 -12.41 31.88 8.16
CA THR A 452 -11.72 31.63 6.89
C THR A 452 -11.02 32.91 6.44
N ALA A 453 -9.96 32.79 5.65
CA ALA A 453 -9.32 33.94 5.01
C ALA A 453 -8.58 33.53 3.75
N ARG A 454 -8.47 34.45 2.80
CA ARG A 454 -7.45 34.38 1.75
C ARG A 454 -6.11 34.82 2.34
N ALA A 455 -5.01 34.56 1.63
CA ALA A 455 -3.72 35.11 2.01
C ALA A 455 -2.86 35.49 0.81
N ARG A 456 -1.99 36.48 1.05
CA ARG A 456 -0.83 36.82 0.22
C ARG A 456 0.44 36.43 0.98
N ILE A 457 1.28 35.64 0.33
CA ILE A 457 2.49 35.01 0.87
C ILE A 457 3.68 35.64 0.15
N GLU A 458 4.64 36.16 0.91
CA GLU A 458 5.87 36.77 0.39
C GLU A 458 7.09 36.12 1.06
N PHE A 459 7.78 35.26 0.31
CA PHE A 459 8.98 34.56 0.75
C PHE A 459 10.20 35.48 0.74
N SER A 460 11.09 35.29 1.73
CA SER A 460 12.34 36.02 1.88
C SER A 460 13.52 35.04 2.01
N PRO A 461 14.60 35.19 1.23
CA PRO A 461 14.75 36.12 0.09
C PRO A 461 13.75 35.81 -1.03
N ALA A 462 13.56 36.75 -1.97
CA ALA A 462 12.57 36.55 -3.06
C ALA A 462 12.84 35.31 -3.94
N GLY A 463 14.11 34.90 -4.07
CA GLY A 463 14.54 33.64 -4.71
C GLY A 463 14.48 32.41 -3.81
N ALA A 464 13.76 32.45 -2.68
CA ALA A 464 13.57 31.32 -1.76
C ALA A 464 12.70 30.18 -2.34
N VAL A 465 12.01 30.43 -3.46
CA VAL A 465 11.19 29.48 -4.23
C VAL A 465 11.26 29.90 -5.69
N ASP A 466 11.79 29.07 -6.59
CA ASP A 466 11.95 29.47 -8.01
C ASP A 466 11.83 28.32 -9.01
N GLY A 467 10.74 28.34 -9.79
CA GLY A 467 10.33 27.20 -10.62
C GLY A 467 9.80 25.98 -9.85
N PRO A 468 9.09 26.12 -8.71
CA PRO A 468 8.65 24.99 -7.91
C PRO A 468 7.66 24.11 -8.67
N ALA A 469 7.66 22.81 -8.34
CA ALA A 469 6.60 21.88 -8.75
C ALA A 469 5.23 22.36 -8.27
N TRP A 470 5.14 22.80 -7.01
CA TRP A 470 3.95 23.47 -6.49
C TRP A 470 4.25 24.32 -5.26
N VAL A 471 3.39 25.31 -5.06
CA VAL A 471 3.19 26.01 -3.78
C VAL A 471 1.71 25.89 -3.46
N THR A 472 1.37 25.24 -2.34
CA THR A 472 -0.02 24.97 -1.96
C THR A 472 -0.32 25.46 -0.56
N VAL A 473 -1.59 25.67 -0.25
CA VAL A 473 -2.10 25.67 1.12
C VAL A 473 -2.81 24.34 1.33
N THR A 474 -2.50 23.66 2.42
CA THR A 474 -3.17 22.43 2.85
C THR A 474 -3.80 22.66 4.22
N GLY A 475 -5.11 22.45 4.31
CA GLY A 475 -5.87 22.37 5.55
C GLY A 475 -6.36 20.93 5.77
N TRP A 476 -6.19 20.38 6.97
CA TRP A 476 -6.63 19.02 7.32
C TRP A 476 -7.12 18.92 8.78
N GLN A 477 -7.70 17.77 9.17
CA GLN A 477 -8.22 17.47 10.52
C GLN A 477 -9.41 18.33 11.01
N GLY A 478 -10.02 19.13 10.13
CA GLY A 478 -11.27 19.88 10.39
C GLY A 478 -12.53 19.23 9.79
N LYS A 479 -12.61 17.90 9.79
CA LYS A 479 -13.63 17.07 9.09
C LYS A 479 -13.58 17.19 7.57
N GLY A 480 -12.38 17.29 7.03
CA GLY A 480 -12.14 17.35 5.58
C GLY A 480 -10.69 17.62 5.22
N LEU A 481 -10.45 17.80 3.93
CA LEU A 481 -9.17 18.15 3.33
C LEU A 481 -9.38 19.33 2.36
N HIS A 482 -8.66 20.42 2.59
CA HIS A 482 -8.60 21.59 1.72
C HIS A 482 -7.21 21.66 1.10
N VAL A 483 -7.11 21.70 -0.23
CA VAL A 483 -5.84 21.87 -0.97
C VAL A 483 -6.06 22.94 -2.04
N ASP A 484 -5.37 24.08 -1.89
CA ASP A 484 -5.40 25.19 -2.85
C ASP A 484 -4.02 25.36 -3.49
N HIS A 485 -3.99 25.56 -4.81
CA HIS A 485 -2.76 25.85 -5.57
C HIS A 485 -2.59 27.36 -5.70
N LEU A 486 -1.48 27.90 -5.19
CA LEU A 486 -1.32 29.34 -5.07
C LEU A 486 -0.93 29.99 -6.40
N VAL A 487 -1.62 31.08 -6.71
CA VAL A 487 -1.36 31.91 -7.89
C VAL A 487 -0.11 32.76 -7.63
N ARG A 488 0.94 32.56 -8.43
CA ARG A 488 2.16 33.39 -8.41
C ARG A 488 1.83 34.82 -8.88
N GLU A 489 2.12 35.83 -8.06
CA GLU A 489 2.02 37.25 -8.45
C GLU A 489 3.33 37.73 -9.09
N ARG A 490 4.47 37.36 -8.49
CA ARG A 490 5.84 37.63 -8.96
C ARG A 490 6.82 36.62 -8.35
N GLN A 491 8.12 36.76 -8.61
CA GLN A 491 9.13 35.96 -7.91
C GLN A 491 9.00 36.16 -6.38
N GLY A 492 9.05 35.06 -5.62
CA GLY A 492 8.86 35.04 -4.17
C GLY A 492 7.46 35.35 -3.67
N VAL A 493 6.47 35.67 -4.53
CA VAL A 493 5.13 36.10 -4.08
C VAL A 493 4.00 35.33 -4.72
N TYR A 494 3.09 34.90 -3.85
CA TYR A 494 1.97 34.03 -4.15
C TYR A 494 0.71 34.51 -3.42
N ARG A 495 -0.47 34.17 -3.94
CA ARG A 495 -1.76 34.38 -3.26
C ARG A 495 -2.65 33.15 -3.38
N THR A 496 -3.53 32.94 -2.41
CA THR A 496 -4.50 31.83 -2.48
C THR A 496 -5.55 32.07 -3.58
N SER A 497 -5.97 31.00 -4.24
CA SER A 497 -7.08 31.01 -5.20
C SER A 497 -8.43 30.92 -4.48
N GLU A 498 -8.45 30.36 -3.26
CA GLU A 498 -9.64 30.26 -2.38
C GLU A 498 -9.38 30.76 -0.94
N PRO A 499 -10.42 30.91 -0.08
CA PRO A 499 -10.25 31.14 1.35
C PRO A 499 -9.94 29.83 2.10
N MET A 500 -8.86 29.82 2.89
CA MET A 500 -8.46 28.67 3.70
C MET A 500 -9.15 28.67 5.08
N PRO A 501 -9.33 27.50 5.72
CA PRO A 501 -9.86 27.41 7.08
C PRO A 501 -8.79 27.77 8.14
N LEU A 502 -9.22 28.52 9.17
CA LEU A 502 -8.39 29.06 10.25
C LEU A 502 -9.12 28.99 11.62
N HIS A 503 -9.86 27.90 11.87
CA HIS A 503 -10.75 27.71 13.03
C HIS A 503 -10.79 26.27 13.52
N GLY A 504 -11.24 26.05 14.76
CA GLY A 504 -11.52 24.73 15.31
C GLY A 504 -10.32 23.78 15.23
N SER A 505 -10.56 22.52 14.86
CA SER A 505 -9.53 21.49 14.74
C SER A 505 -8.73 21.51 13.42
N TRP A 506 -9.01 22.45 12.51
CA TRP A 506 -8.23 22.57 11.27
C TRP A 506 -6.76 22.87 11.59
N LYS A 507 -5.85 22.00 11.15
CA LYS A 507 -4.44 22.34 10.99
C LYS A 507 -4.27 22.90 9.57
N THR A 508 -3.58 24.03 9.40
CA THR A 508 -3.41 24.69 8.09
C THR A 508 -1.97 25.17 7.90
N LEU A 509 -1.32 24.75 6.81
CA LEU A 509 0.03 25.20 6.43
C LEU A 509 0.12 25.56 4.94
N ILE A 510 1.06 26.45 4.60
CA ILE A 510 1.58 26.60 3.24
C ILE A 510 2.65 25.52 3.05
N ARG A 511 2.68 24.85 1.91
CA ARG A 511 3.68 23.84 1.52
C ARG A 511 4.39 24.29 0.24
N VAL A 512 5.66 23.92 0.11
CA VAL A 512 6.51 24.17 -1.05
C VAL A 512 7.24 22.88 -1.44
N HIS A 513 7.13 22.48 -2.71
CA HIS A 513 7.96 21.43 -3.30
C HIS A 513 8.71 21.99 -4.52
N ASP A 514 10.04 21.95 -4.46
CA ASP A 514 10.95 22.59 -5.42
C ASP A 514 12.20 21.72 -5.59
N GLY A 515 12.16 20.82 -6.58
CA GLY A 515 13.21 19.83 -6.87
C GLY A 515 13.43 18.81 -5.74
N ARG A 516 14.32 19.15 -4.79
CA ARG A 516 14.58 18.41 -3.54
C ARG A 516 14.08 19.12 -2.29
N THR A 517 13.73 20.41 -2.38
CA THR A 517 13.09 21.13 -1.28
C THR A 517 11.70 20.55 -1.05
N LEU A 518 11.41 20.16 0.19
CA LEU A 518 10.05 19.82 0.62
C LEU A 518 9.80 20.41 2.01
N ALA A 519 9.14 21.57 2.02
CA ALA A 519 9.14 22.48 3.16
C ALA A 519 7.74 23.07 3.42
N GLY A 520 7.52 23.51 4.66
CA GLY A 520 6.25 24.05 5.12
C GLY A 520 6.38 25.32 5.96
N VAL A 521 5.36 26.17 5.89
CA VAL A 521 5.16 27.33 6.76
C VAL A 521 3.79 27.18 7.44
N PRO A 522 3.71 26.91 8.75
CA PRO A 522 2.44 26.74 9.43
C PRO A 522 1.68 28.07 9.51
N VAL A 523 0.39 28.05 9.18
CA VAL A 523 -0.49 29.25 9.13
C VAL A 523 -1.37 29.31 10.37
N TYR A 524 -2.13 28.23 10.62
CA TYR A 524 -2.98 28.07 11.81
C TYR A 524 -2.80 26.65 12.36
N MET A 525 -2.68 26.53 13.68
CA MET A 525 -2.70 25.26 14.39
C MET A 525 -3.47 25.44 15.71
N PRO A 526 -4.46 24.59 16.03
CA PRO A 526 -5.06 24.57 17.35
C PRO A 526 -4.03 24.22 18.43
N ALA A 527 -4.32 24.67 19.66
CA ALA A 527 -3.68 24.14 20.86
C ALA A 527 -3.95 22.63 20.98
N ASP A 528 -3.00 21.90 21.51
CA ASP A 528 -3.05 20.45 21.63
C ASP A 528 -2.41 19.99 22.95
N PRO A 529 -3.21 19.94 24.05
CA PRO A 529 -2.71 19.60 25.37
C PRO A 529 -2.07 18.21 25.45
N ALA A 530 -2.48 17.25 24.61
CA ALA A 530 -1.97 15.88 24.63
C ALA A 530 -0.49 15.78 24.20
N ILE A 531 0.01 16.76 23.44
CA ILE A 531 1.43 16.92 23.08
C ILE A 531 2.05 18.18 23.69
N GLY A 532 1.36 18.86 24.62
CA GLY A 532 1.79 20.11 25.23
C GLY A 532 1.94 21.30 24.26
N ALA A 533 1.45 21.18 23.02
CA ALA A 533 1.65 22.19 21.98
C ALA A 533 0.65 23.34 22.14
N ARG A 534 1.15 24.58 22.11
CA ARG A 534 0.31 25.78 22.16
C ARG A 534 -0.37 26.03 20.82
N GLU A 535 -1.43 26.83 20.82
CA GLU A 535 -2.03 27.34 19.58
C GLU A 535 -0.98 28.13 18.80
N LEU A 536 -0.98 27.95 17.48
CA LEU A 536 -0.30 28.84 16.55
C LEU A 536 -1.38 29.66 15.82
N PRO A 537 -1.80 30.81 16.37
CA PRO A 537 -2.87 31.62 15.78
C PRO A 537 -2.44 32.18 14.41
N ALA A 538 -3.42 32.50 13.56
CA ALA A 538 -3.21 33.21 12.31
C ALA A 538 -3.63 34.69 12.46
N PRO A 539 -2.76 35.61 12.95
CA PRO A 539 -3.06 37.04 12.99
C PRO A 539 -3.10 37.63 11.56
N ALA A 540 -3.61 38.86 11.42
CA ALA A 540 -3.79 39.51 10.12
C ALA A 540 -2.50 39.61 9.27
N ARG A 541 -1.33 39.70 9.92
CA ARG A 541 -0.02 39.58 9.28
C ARG A 541 0.98 38.91 10.24
N PHE A 542 1.82 38.04 9.74
CA PHE A 542 2.94 37.43 10.48
C PHE A 542 4.09 37.05 9.54
N THR A 543 5.27 36.80 10.10
CA THR A 543 6.41 36.19 9.41
C THR A 543 6.83 34.95 10.19
N ARG A 544 7.11 33.84 9.48
CA ARG A 544 7.54 32.56 10.05
C ARG A 544 8.62 31.92 9.18
N ASP A 545 9.42 31.05 9.78
CA ASP A 545 10.45 30.30 9.06
C ASP A 545 9.84 29.29 8.08
N VAL A 546 10.53 29.10 6.97
CA VAL A 546 10.33 27.95 6.07
C VAL A 546 11.10 26.78 6.67
N GLN A 547 10.38 25.80 7.19
CA GLN A 547 10.94 24.64 7.90
C GLN A 547 10.58 23.33 7.21
N SER A 548 11.04 22.19 7.74
CA SER A 548 10.63 20.88 7.21
C SER A 548 9.12 20.74 7.36
N GLU A 549 8.40 20.31 6.32
CA GLU A 549 6.97 20.05 6.51
C GLU A 549 6.73 18.89 7.50
N ARG A 550 7.73 18.00 7.70
CA ARG A 550 7.67 16.93 8.69
C ARG A 550 7.46 17.45 10.12
N SER A 551 8.10 18.55 10.53
CA SER A 551 7.90 19.14 11.87
C SER A 551 6.54 19.85 12.03
N VAL A 552 5.79 20.03 10.93
CA VAL A 552 4.46 20.66 10.93
C VAL A 552 3.34 19.61 10.78
N LEU A 553 3.55 18.61 9.93
CA LEU A 553 2.60 17.53 9.65
C LEU A 553 2.66 16.41 10.70
N GLN A 554 3.85 16.12 11.25
CA GLN A 554 4.11 15.13 12.29
C GLN A 554 4.49 15.82 13.62
N ARG A 555 3.69 16.82 14.04
CA ARG A 555 3.85 17.53 15.34
C ARG A 555 3.80 16.59 16.54
N GLU A 556 3.17 15.44 16.35
CA GLU A 556 3.01 14.34 17.28
C GLU A 556 4.29 13.51 17.50
N LEU A 557 5.35 13.70 16.70
CA LEU A 557 6.65 13.06 16.92
C LEU A 557 7.48 13.75 18.02
N LYS A 558 8.13 12.90 18.82
CA LYS A 558 9.02 13.28 19.91
C LYS A 558 10.40 13.66 19.39
N THR A 559 10.95 14.75 19.90
CA THR A 559 12.25 15.32 19.49
C THR A 559 13.39 15.03 20.46
N ASP A 560 13.09 14.44 21.63
CA ASP A 560 14.02 14.05 22.69
C ASP A 560 14.55 12.61 22.53
N VAL A 561 14.07 11.85 21.54
CA VAL A 561 14.45 10.45 21.33
C VAL A 561 15.77 10.33 20.54
N PRO A 562 16.77 9.57 21.02
CA PRO A 562 18.04 9.41 20.32
C PRO A 562 17.89 8.78 18.92
N GLY A 563 18.43 9.43 17.89
CA GLY A 563 18.33 8.98 16.49
C GLY A 563 18.92 7.58 16.20
N TRP A 564 19.84 7.09 17.04
CA TRP A 564 20.33 5.71 16.95
C TRP A 564 19.23 4.68 17.26
N LEU A 565 18.29 5.00 18.15
CA LEU A 565 17.18 4.11 18.50
C LEU A 565 16.19 4.02 17.35
N TRP A 566 15.88 5.15 16.69
CA TRP A 566 15.11 5.16 15.44
C TRP A 566 15.78 4.26 14.39
N ALA A 567 17.09 4.42 14.17
CA ALA A 567 17.84 3.61 13.21
C ALA A 567 17.82 2.10 13.54
N VAL A 568 17.97 1.72 14.81
CA VAL A 568 17.90 0.31 15.25
C VAL A 568 16.48 -0.26 15.05
N CYS A 569 15.44 0.45 15.47
CA CYS A 569 14.06 -0.02 15.32
C CYS A 569 13.66 -0.10 13.82
N SER A 570 14.05 0.87 12.99
CA SER A 570 13.89 0.78 11.53
C SER A 570 14.66 -0.39 10.92
N ALA A 571 15.87 -0.71 11.41
CA ALA A 571 16.65 -1.85 10.94
C ALA A 571 16.02 -3.21 11.31
N VAL A 572 15.36 -3.31 12.47
CA VAL A 572 14.57 -4.51 12.84
C VAL A 572 13.38 -4.68 11.91
N VAL A 573 12.63 -3.61 11.62
CA VAL A 573 11.54 -3.64 10.63
C VAL A 573 12.08 -4.09 9.26
N LEU A 574 13.13 -3.45 8.75
CA LEU A 574 13.76 -3.79 7.48
C LEU A 574 14.22 -5.26 7.42
N ALA A 575 14.81 -5.78 8.49
CA ALA A 575 15.20 -7.18 8.58
C ALA A 575 13.99 -8.13 8.48
N CYS A 576 12.86 -7.80 9.12
CA CYS A 576 11.62 -8.56 9.00
C CYS A 576 11.00 -8.45 7.58
N THR A 577 11.00 -7.27 6.96
CA THR A 577 10.60 -7.07 5.55
C THR A 577 11.41 -7.95 4.62
N LEU A 578 12.75 -7.92 4.75
CA LEU A 578 13.67 -8.72 3.95
C LEU A 578 13.49 -10.22 4.21
N ALA A 579 13.23 -10.63 5.45
CA ALA A 579 12.94 -12.04 5.77
C ALA A 579 11.67 -12.54 5.06
N LEU A 580 10.59 -11.76 5.03
CA LEU A 580 9.37 -12.10 4.26
C LEU A 580 9.66 -12.19 2.76
N VAL A 581 10.33 -11.17 2.19
CA VAL A 581 10.68 -11.09 0.76
C VAL A 581 11.56 -12.27 0.34
N ILE A 582 12.56 -12.64 1.15
CA ILE A 582 13.44 -13.79 0.93
C ILE A 582 12.68 -15.12 1.09
N ALA A 583 11.77 -15.24 2.06
CA ALA A 583 10.95 -16.43 2.23
C ALA A 583 10.00 -16.67 1.05
N LEU A 584 9.39 -15.61 0.50
CA LEU A 584 8.58 -15.69 -0.71
C LEU A 584 9.43 -16.11 -1.92
N GLY A 585 10.61 -15.51 -2.12
CA GLY A 585 11.57 -15.91 -3.16
C GLY A 585 12.04 -17.37 -3.02
N TRP A 586 12.25 -17.84 -1.78
CA TRP A 586 12.51 -19.25 -1.47
C TRP A 586 11.35 -20.15 -1.89
N GLY A 587 10.10 -19.72 -1.65
CA GLY A 587 8.88 -20.43 -2.04
C GLY A 587 8.75 -20.62 -3.55
N VAL A 588 8.91 -19.51 -4.30
CA VAL A 588 8.93 -19.51 -5.77
C VAL A 588 10.01 -20.47 -6.29
N ALA A 589 11.25 -20.35 -5.79
CA ALA A 589 12.36 -21.19 -6.22
C ALA A 589 12.22 -22.66 -5.77
N ARG A 590 11.57 -22.92 -4.63
CA ARG A 590 11.26 -24.27 -4.12
C ARG A 590 10.25 -24.98 -5.02
N ILE A 591 9.17 -24.29 -5.38
CA ILE A 591 8.19 -24.76 -6.36
C ILE A 591 8.90 -25.08 -7.69
N ALA A 592 9.73 -24.17 -8.20
CA ALA A 592 10.38 -24.34 -9.49
C ALA A 592 11.23 -25.62 -9.56
N ARG A 593 11.99 -25.92 -8.50
CA ARG A 593 12.82 -27.14 -8.41
C ARG A 593 12.03 -28.43 -8.12
N ARG A 594 10.83 -28.35 -7.55
CA ARG A 594 10.03 -29.52 -7.10
C ARG A 594 8.85 -29.86 -8.00
N LEU A 595 8.41 -28.91 -8.82
CA LEU A 595 7.31 -29.04 -9.76
C LEU A 595 7.73 -28.47 -11.13
N PRO A 596 8.81 -28.96 -11.76
CA PRO A 596 9.24 -28.45 -13.07
C PRO A 596 8.11 -28.64 -14.11
N GLU A 597 8.10 -27.75 -15.08
CA GLU A 597 7.26 -27.89 -16.27
C GLU A 597 8.16 -28.38 -17.40
N ALA A 598 7.73 -29.43 -18.12
CA ALA A 598 8.51 -29.96 -19.22
C ALA A 598 8.81 -28.85 -20.23
N ALA A 599 9.99 -28.86 -20.83
CA ALA A 599 10.25 -28.02 -21.99
C ALA A 599 9.18 -28.35 -23.05
N PRO A 600 8.60 -27.35 -23.73
CA PRO A 600 7.75 -27.65 -24.86
C PRO A 600 8.59 -28.44 -25.86
N SER A 601 8.12 -29.64 -26.23
CA SER A 601 8.74 -30.39 -27.32
C SER A 601 8.86 -29.49 -28.54
N PRO A 602 9.93 -29.60 -29.35
CA PRO A 602 9.86 -29.09 -30.71
C PRO A 602 8.61 -29.70 -31.35
N ALA A 603 7.81 -28.87 -32.02
CA ALA A 603 6.75 -29.41 -32.87
C ALA A 603 7.42 -30.31 -33.92
N PRO A 604 6.84 -31.47 -34.28
CA PRO A 604 7.34 -32.21 -35.42
C PRO A 604 7.32 -31.29 -36.64
N ASP A 605 8.44 -31.20 -37.36
CA ASP A 605 8.54 -30.34 -38.53
C ASP A 605 7.50 -30.77 -39.57
N ALA A 606 6.78 -29.80 -40.13
CA ALA A 606 5.70 -30.04 -41.09
C ALA A 606 6.22 -30.38 -42.50
N ALA A 607 7.25 -31.22 -42.57
CA ALA A 607 7.95 -31.68 -43.77
C ALA A 607 7.62 -33.14 -44.11
N GLU A 608 7.19 -33.96 -43.13
CA GLU A 608 6.96 -35.41 -43.29
C GLU A 608 5.49 -35.74 -43.65
N ALA A 609 4.87 -34.87 -44.46
CA ALA A 609 3.51 -35.02 -44.99
C ALA A 609 3.46 -34.78 -46.52
N ALA A 610 4.59 -35.04 -47.21
CA ALA A 610 4.79 -34.77 -48.63
C ALA A 610 5.67 -35.82 -49.32
N THR A 611 5.39 -37.11 -49.05
CA THR A 611 5.92 -38.30 -49.75
C THR A 611 4.83 -39.34 -49.89
#